data_AF-A0A5Z4QG97-F1
#
_entry.id   AF-A0A5Z4QG97-F1
#
_cell.length_a   1.000
_cell.length_b   1.000
_cell.length_c   1.000
_cell.angle_alpha   90.00
_cell.angle_beta   90.00
_cell.angle_gamma   90.00
#
_symmetry.space_group_name_H-M   'P 1'
#
loop_
_entity.id
_entity.type
_entity.pdbx_description
1 polymer ?
#
loop_
_entity_poly.entity_id
_entity_poly.type
_entity_poly.pdbx_seq_one_letter_code
_entity_poly.pdbx_strand_id
1 'polypeptide(L)'
;YFGAIYAGQLGMSLTLCNMVMATGLAWISTKYPKWGVMVSNKQLAELSKSFKSAVMQSSFFVLTGLTGVYISLWLLKLSGSNIGERFLGLQDFFFLSLAIIGNHIVACFATYIRAHKTEKMTLASCIMALLTITTMLFVAYLEYSRFYMLMYAALTWLYFVPQTYIIFKRFKSSYE
;
A
#
# COMPACT_ATOMS: atom_id res chain seq x y z
N TYR A 1 -20.90 0.13 15.77
CA TYR A 1 -19.65 0.72 16.28
C TYR A 1 -19.45 2.13 15.75
N PHE A 2 -18.93 2.41 14.55
CA PHE A 2 -18.67 3.81 14.13
C PHE A 2 -19.73 4.50 13.25
N GLY A 3 -20.81 3.79 12.88
CA GLY A 3 -21.92 4.34 12.10
C GLY A 3 -21.68 4.41 10.58
N ALA A 4 -22.75 4.60 9.82
CA ALA A 4 -22.72 4.57 8.36
C ALA A 4 -21.93 5.74 7.74
N ILE A 5 -21.93 6.90 8.39
CA ILE A 5 -21.22 8.09 7.91
C ILE A 5 -19.70 7.84 7.88
N TYR A 6 -19.12 7.36 8.99
CA TYR A 6 -17.70 7.03 9.06
C TYR A 6 -17.31 5.95 8.04
N ALA A 7 -18.14 4.91 7.89
CA ALA A 7 -17.91 3.86 6.90
C ALA A 7 -17.91 4.42 5.46
N GLY A 8 -18.83 5.34 5.15
CA GLY A 8 -18.88 6.03 3.86
C GLY A 8 -17.63 6.90 3.60
N GLN A 9 -17.20 7.66 4.61
CA GLN A 9 -15.98 8.49 4.55
C GLN A 9 -14.73 7.63 4.34
N LEU A 10 -14.62 6.52 5.07
CA LEU A 10 -13.54 5.55 4.93
C LEU A 10 -13.53 4.95 3.52
N GLY A 11 -14.69 4.52 3.01
CA GLY A 11 -14.83 3.96 1.66
C GLY A 11 -14.42 4.94 0.55
N MET A 12 -14.87 6.19 0.62
CA MET A 12 -14.47 7.24 -0.32
C MET A 12 -12.96 7.53 -0.26
N SER A 13 -12.41 7.67 0.95
CA SER A 13 -10.98 7.95 1.15
C SER A 13 -10.11 6.79 0.67
N LEU A 14 -10.52 5.55 0.96
CA LEU A 14 -9.82 4.34 0.54
C LEU A 14 -9.82 4.19 -0.98
N THR A 15 -10.96 4.45 -1.63
CA THR A 15 -11.07 4.42 -3.10
C THR A 15 -10.11 5.41 -3.73
N LEU A 16 -10.10 6.65 -3.24
CA LEU A 16 -9.20 7.68 -3.75
C LEU A 16 -7.71 7.30 -3.61
N CYS A 17 -7.31 6.81 -2.43
CA CYS A 17 -5.92 6.41 -2.21
C CYS A 17 -5.53 5.19 -3.06
N ASN A 18 -6.46 4.23 -3.23
CA ASN A 18 -6.24 3.06 -4.08
C ASN A 18 -6.10 3.43 -5.55
N MET A 19 -6.80 4.46 -6.03
CA MET A 19 -6.61 4.96 -7.39
C MET A 19 -5.18 5.47 -7.59
N VAL A 20 -4.65 6.27 -6.64
CA VAL A 20 -3.26 6.74 -6.68
C VAL A 20 -2.28 5.56 -6.68
N MET A 21 -2.49 4.57 -5.81
CA MET A 21 -1.65 3.37 -5.76
C MET A 21 -1.71 2.57 -7.06
N ALA A 22 -2.91 2.36 -7.63
CA ALA A 22 -3.08 1.63 -8.88
C ALA A 22 -2.36 2.31 -10.05
N THR A 23 -2.43 3.64 -10.13
CA THR A 23 -1.66 4.40 -11.12
C THR A 23 -0.16 4.25 -10.90
N GLY A 24 0.33 4.28 -9.65
CA GLY A 24 1.72 3.98 -9.34
C GLY A 24 2.15 2.57 -9.78
N LEU A 25 1.31 1.57 -9.55
CA LEU A 25 1.56 0.19 -9.96
C LEU A 25 1.55 0.00 -11.49
N ALA A 26 0.95 0.91 -12.26
CA ALA A 26 1.01 0.86 -13.73
C ALA A 26 2.46 0.92 -14.27
N TRP A 27 3.36 1.65 -13.59
CA TRP A 27 4.80 1.65 -13.93
C TRP A 27 5.48 0.28 -13.76
N ILE A 28 4.95 -0.53 -12.86
CA ILE A 28 5.46 -1.87 -12.53
C ILE A 28 4.85 -2.91 -13.47
N SER A 29 3.52 -2.90 -13.63
CA SER A 29 2.79 -3.89 -14.43
C SER A 29 3.16 -3.86 -15.92
N THR A 30 3.44 -2.68 -16.46
CA THR A 30 3.91 -2.52 -17.86
C THR A 30 5.29 -3.13 -18.10
N LYS A 31 6.14 -3.21 -17.08
CA LYS A 31 7.49 -3.80 -17.16
C LYS A 31 7.52 -5.28 -16.80
N TYR A 32 6.48 -5.78 -16.14
CA TYR A 32 6.38 -7.16 -15.67
C TYR A 32 6.66 -8.22 -16.75
N PRO A 33 6.11 -8.16 -17.98
CA PRO A 33 6.41 -9.15 -19.02
C PRO A 33 7.90 -9.15 -19.42
N LYS A 34 8.51 -7.96 -19.52
CA LYS A 34 9.94 -7.81 -19.85
C LYS A 34 10.82 -8.42 -18.77
N TRP A 35 10.45 -8.24 -17.50
CA TRP A 35 11.15 -8.88 -16.39
C TRP A 35 11.07 -10.40 -16.44
N GLY A 36 9.93 -10.98 -16.81
CA GLY A 36 9.79 -12.43 -17.02
C GLY A 36 10.76 -12.99 -18.09
N VAL A 37 10.96 -12.26 -19.19
CA VAL A 37 11.94 -12.62 -20.24
C VAL A 37 13.38 -12.50 -19.74
N MET A 38 13.69 -11.44 -18.98
CA MET A 38 15.03 -11.28 -18.38
C MET A 38 15.35 -12.43 -17.42
N VAL A 39 14.36 -12.88 -16.63
CA VAL A 39 14.52 -14.04 -15.74
C VAL A 39 14.82 -15.31 -16.55
N SER A 40 14.08 -15.58 -17.64
CA SER A 40 14.35 -16.77 -18.47
C SER A 40 15.72 -16.73 -19.14
N ASN A 41 16.20 -15.52 -19.48
CA ASN A 41 17.51 -15.31 -20.11
C ASN A 41 18.66 -15.16 -19.09
N LYS A 42 18.41 -15.34 -17.78
CA LYS A 42 19.38 -15.17 -16.69
C LYS A 42 20.03 -13.77 -16.65
N GLN A 43 19.34 -12.74 -17.14
CA GLN A 43 19.79 -11.35 -17.15
C GLN A 43 19.45 -10.63 -15.83
N LEU A 44 19.91 -11.18 -14.70
CA LEU A 44 19.50 -10.74 -13.37
C LEU A 44 20.00 -9.33 -13.01
N ALA A 45 21.19 -8.94 -13.48
CA ALA A 45 21.71 -7.60 -13.24
C ALA A 45 20.84 -6.50 -13.90
N GLU A 46 20.41 -6.72 -15.15
CA GLU A 46 19.54 -5.80 -15.87
C GLU A 46 18.13 -5.76 -15.27
N LEU A 47 17.61 -6.93 -14.87
CA LEU A 47 16.36 -7.07 -14.13
C LEU A 47 16.39 -6.24 -12.85
N SER A 48 17.41 -6.42 -12.00
CA SER A 48 17.57 -5.72 -10.73
C SER A 48 17.67 -4.19 -10.93
N LYS A 49 18.41 -3.74 -11.95
CA LYS A 49 18.53 -2.31 -12.31
C LYS A 49 17.18 -1.73 -12.76
N SER A 50 16.49 -2.43 -13.66
CA SER A 50 15.19 -2.04 -14.21
C SER A 50 14.11 -1.99 -13.12
N PHE A 51 14.08 -2.99 -12.25
CA PHE A 51 13.18 -3.06 -11.10
C PHE A 51 13.41 -1.90 -10.13
N LYS A 52 14.66 -1.65 -9.71
CA LYS A 52 14.97 -0.56 -8.78
C LYS A 52 14.53 0.80 -9.34
N SER A 53 14.79 1.06 -10.61
CA SER A 53 14.35 2.30 -11.28
C SER A 53 12.81 2.41 -11.31
N ALA A 54 12.12 1.32 -11.66
CA ALA A 54 10.66 1.30 -11.72
C ALA A 54 10.00 1.51 -10.34
N VAL A 55 10.53 0.85 -9.31
CA VAL A 55 10.03 1.01 -7.92
C VAL A 55 10.28 2.42 -7.40
N MET A 56 11.43 3.02 -7.71
CA MET A 56 11.72 4.40 -7.32
C MET A 56 10.75 5.39 -7.98
N GLN A 57 10.52 5.25 -9.29
CA GLN A 57 9.58 6.09 -10.04
C GLN A 57 8.14 5.91 -9.53
N SER A 58 7.69 4.66 -9.36
CA SER A 58 6.32 4.38 -8.88
C SER A 58 6.11 4.86 -7.45
N SER A 59 7.08 4.65 -6.56
CA SER A 59 6.97 5.07 -5.16
C SER A 59 7.02 6.59 -5.03
N PHE A 60 7.83 7.27 -5.85
CA PHE A 60 7.85 8.72 -5.91
C PHE A 60 6.49 9.27 -6.38
N PHE A 61 5.89 8.67 -7.42
CA PHE A 61 4.55 9.04 -7.87
C PHE A 61 3.49 8.83 -6.78
N VAL A 62 3.49 7.68 -6.11
CA VAL A 62 2.51 7.39 -5.04
C VAL A 62 2.68 8.36 -3.86
N LEU A 63 3.92 8.64 -3.44
CA LEU A 63 4.20 9.55 -2.34
C LEU A 63 3.74 10.97 -2.66
N THR A 64 4.12 11.48 -3.83
CA THR A 64 3.72 12.83 -4.28
C THR A 64 2.23 12.94 -4.53
N GLY A 65 1.61 11.92 -5.14
CA GLY A 65 0.17 11.85 -5.35
C GLY A 65 -0.63 11.86 -4.06
N LEU A 66 -0.28 11.01 -3.08
CA LEU A 66 -0.96 10.98 -1.79
C LEU A 66 -0.72 12.27 -0.99
N THR A 67 0.48 12.86 -1.07
CA THR A 67 0.77 14.16 -0.45
C THR A 67 -0.09 15.27 -1.07
N GLY A 68 -0.21 15.28 -2.41
CA GLY A 68 -1.07 16.23 -3.13
C GLY A 68 -2.54 16.09 -2.74
N VAL A 69 -3.04 14.84 -2.63
CA VAL A 69 -4.40 14.58 -2.15
C VAL A 69 -4.59 15.03 -0.70
N TYR A 70 -3.62 14.77 0.18
CA TYR A 70 -3.66 15.22 1.57
C TYR A 70 -3.75 16.74 1.69
N ILE A 71 -2.91 17.47 0.96
CA ILE A 71 -2.93 18.95 0.93
C ILE A 71 -4.26 19.45 0.36
N SER A 72 -4.76 18.82 -0.70
CA SER A 72 -6.05 19.18 -1.32
C SER A 72 -7.20 19.00 -0.32
N LEU A 73 -7.20 17.90 0.43
CA LEU A 73 -8.18 17.66 1.48
C LEU A 73 -8.07 18.68 2.62
N TRP A 74 -6.85 19.02 3.03
CA TRP A 74 -6.61 20.05 4.04
C TRP A 74 -7.19 21.41 3.62
N LEU A 75 -6.93 21.85 2.38
CA LEU A 75 -7.49 23.08 1.82
C LEU A 75 -9.03 23.05 1.70
N LEU A 76 -9.59 21.91 1.31
CA LEU A 76 -11.05 21.73 1.24
C LEU A 76 -11.71 21.84 2.61
N LYS A 77 -11.07 21.31 3.67
CA LYS A 77 -11.59 21.42 5.05
C LYS A 77 -11.46 22.83 5.59
N LEU A 78 -10.35 23.53 5.29
CA LEU A 78 -10.19 24.94 5.68
C LEU A 78 -11.21 25.88 5.02
N SER A 79 -11.60 25.61 3.79
CA SER A 79 -12.61 26.42 3.09
C SER A 79 -14.05 26.18 3.55
N GLY A 80 -14.28 25.21 4.46
CA GLY A 80 -15.62 24.85 4.91
C GLY A 80 -16.46 24.17 3.82
N SER A 81 -15.83 23.62 2.78
CA SER A 81 -16.53 22.95 1.69
C SER A 81 -17.19 21.65 2.16
N ASN A 82 -18.46 21.46 1.79
CA ASN A 82 -19.22 20.23 2.07
C ASN A 82 -18.56 18.99 1.42
N ILE A 83 -17.70 19.17 0.41
CA ILE A 83 -16.92 18.07 -0.20
C ILE A 83 -15.90 17.51 0.81
N GLY A 84 -15.27 18.36 1.63
CA GLY A 84 -14.27 17.93 2.61
C GLY A 84 -14.85 16.99 3.68
N GLU A 85 -16.11 17.19 4.05
CA GLU A 85 -16.84 16.35 5.01
C GLU A 85 -17.16 14.94 4.49
N ARG A 86 -17.03 14.71 3.18
CA ARG A 86 -17.22 13.37 2.58
C ARG A 86 -16.01 12.46 2.76
N PHE A 87 -14.87 13.01 3.18
CA PHE A 87 -13.64 12.27 3.42
C PHE A 87 -13.35 12.13 4.91
N LEU A 88 -12.46 11.19 5.24
CA LEU A 88 -12.00 10.98 6.61
C LEU A 88 -11.44 12.26 7.24
N GLY A 89 -11.41 12.29 8.58
CA GLY A 89 -10.62 13.27 9.33
C GLY A 89 -9.17 13.30 8.85
N LEU A 90 -8.51 14.46 8.93
CA LEU A 90 -7.13 14.62 8.44
C LEU A 90 -6.16 13.61 9.08
N GLN A 91 -6.36 13.31 10.36
CA GLN A 91 -5.57 12.32 11.08
C GLN A 91 -5.76 10.90 10.51
N ASP A 92 -7.00 10.46 10.34
CA ASP A 92 -7.30 9.12 9.80
C ASP A 92 -6.86 8.99 8.34
N PHE A 93 -7.02 10.06 7.56
CA PHE A 93 -6.55 10.10 6.17
C PHE A 93 -5.03 10.03 6.09
N PHE A 94 -4.30 10.68 7.00
CA PHE A 94 -2.85 10.59 7.08
C PHE A 94 -2.39 9.14 7.33
N PHE A 95 -2.98 8.46 8.32
CA PHE A 95 -2.65 7.06 8.61
C PHE A 95 -3.07 6.12 7.49
N LEU A 96 -4.22 6.36 6.85
CA LEU A 96 -4.62 5.63 5.65
C LEU A 96 -3.57 5.78 4.53
N SER A 97 -3.16 7.01 4.25
CA SER A 97 -2.14 7.29 3.22
C SER A 97 -0.83 6.58 3.54
N LEU A 98 -0.40 6.60 4.80
CA LEU A 98 0.78 5.88 5.26
C LEU A 98 0.63 4.36 5.02
N ALA A 99 -0.52 3.77 5.36
CA ALA A 99 -0.79 2.37 5.08
C ALA A 99 -0.76 2.05 3.56
N ILE A 100 -1.30 2.92 2.71
CA ILE A 100 -1.29 2.73 1.26
C ILE A 100 0.13 2.77 0.68
N ILE A 101 1.01 3.64 1.19
CA ILE A 101 2.43 3.64 0.81
C ILE A 101 3.08 2.30 1.16
N GLY A 102 2.81 1.76 2.35
CA GLY A 102 3.31 0.44 2.74
C GLY A 102 2.79 -0.68 1.83
N ASN A 103 1.49 -0.69 1.53
CA ASN A 103 0.89 -1.65 0.60
C ASN A 103 1.47 -1.56 -0.81
N HIS A 104 1.77 -0.35 -1.30
CA HIS A 104 2.45 -0.16 -2.59
C HIS A 104 3.82 -0.83 -2.63
N ILE A 105 4.63 -0.68 -1.57
CA ILE A 105 5.94 -1.32 -1.45
C ILE A 105 5.79 -2.85 -1.47
N VAL A 106 4.82 -3.37 -0.71
CA VAL A 106 4.54 -4.82 -0.67
C VAL A 106 4.16 -5.33 -2.06
N ALA A 107 3.27 -4.63 -2.77
CA ALA A 107 2.85 -5.00 -4.11
C ALA A 107 4.01 -4.98 -5.12
N CYS A 108 4.92 -4.01 -5.02
CA CYS A 108 6.12 -3.95 -5.84
C CYS A 108 7.01 -5.19 -5.64
N PHE A 109 7.30 -5.56 -4.40
CA PHE A 109 8.12 -6.74 -4.10
C PHE A 109 7.43 -8.05 -4.48
N ALA A 110 6.13 -8.17 -4.24
CA ALA A 110 5.37 -9.34 -4.67
C ALA A 110 5.42 -9.53 -6.20
N THR A 111 5.34 -8.43 -6.95
CA THR A 111 5.42 -8.47 -8.42
C THR A 111 6.79 -8.91 -8.92
N TYR A 112 7.88 -8.53 -8.24
CA TYR A 112 9.22 -9.03 -8.54
C TYR A 112 9.34 -10.56 -8.37
N ILE A 113 8.82 -11.08 -7.26
CA ILE A 113 8.84 -12.53 -6.97
C ILE A 113 8.02 -13.28 -8.03
N ARG A 114 6.85 -12.73 -8.41
CA ARG A 114 5.99 -13.30 -9.46
C ARG A 114 6.63 -13.28 -10.85
N ALA A 115 7.50 -12.31 -11.15
CA ALA A 115 8.22 -12.29 -12.42
C ALA A 115 9.12 -13.53 -12.59
N HIS A 116 9.49 -14.18 -11.49
CA HIS A 116 10.21 -15.46 -11.46
C HIS A 116 9.28 -16.68 -11.48
N LYS A 117 7.97 -16.49 -11.73
CA LYS A 117 6.93 -17.53 -11.72
C LYS A 117 6.82 -18.28 -10.40
N THR A 118 7.13 -17.60 -9.28
CA THR A 118 6.97 -18.15 -7.93
C THR A 118 6.01 -17.28 -7.12
N GLU A 119 5.27 -17.87 -6.20
CA GLU A 119 4.39 -17.16 -5.28
C GLU A 119 4.80 -17.50 -3.84
N LYS A 120 5.35 -16.51 -3.13
CA LYS A 120 5.82 -16.66 -1.74
C LYS A 120 5.07 -15.76 -0.76
N MET A 121 4.15 -14.93 -1.24
CA MET A 121 3.46 -13.92 -0.44
C MET A 121 2.11 -14.40 0.11
N THR A 122 1.54 -15.50 -0.39
CA THR A 122 0.20 -15.96 -0.01
C THR A 122 0.03 -16.12 1.50
N LEU A 123 0.93 -16.86 2.17
CA LEU A 123 0.84 -17.08 3.61
C LEU A 123 0.99 -15.77 4.40
N ALA A 124 1.92 -14.90 3.99
CA ALA A 124 2.11 -13.59 4.62
C ALA A 124 0.85 -12.71 4.50
N SER A 125 0.21 -12.69 3.33
CA SER A 125 -1.04 -11.97 3.08
C SER A 125 -2.22 -12.54 3.88
N CYS A 126 -2.32 -13.87 4.03
CA CYS A 126 -3.35 -14.50 4.86
C CYS A 126 -3.20 -14.10 6.33
N ILE A 127 -1.98 -14.14 6.87
CA ILE A 127 -1.72 -13.73 8.26
C ILE A 127 -2.01 -12.24 8.43
N MET A 128 -1.57 -11.39 7.49
CA MET A 128 -1.89 -9.96 7.53
C MET A 128 -3.39 -9.69 7.50
N ALA A 129 -4.16 -10.42 6.69
CA ALA A 129 -5.61 -10.30 6.64
C ALA A 129 -6.25 -10.68 7.99
N LEU A 130 -5.83 -11.79 8.61
CA LEU A 130 -6.30 -12.19 9.93
C LEU A 130 -5.95 -11.17 11.01
N LEU A 131 -4.71 -10.66 11.04
CA LEU A 131 -4.29 -9.61 11.97
C LEU A 131 -5.09 -8.32 11.78
N THR A 132 -5.36 -7.95 10.52
CA THR A 132 -6.15 -6.75 10.19
C THR A 132 -7.59 -6.90 10.69
N ILE A 133 -8.26 -8.02 10.37
CA ILE A 133 -9.64 -8.28 10.80
C ILE A 133 -9.74 -8.28 12.33
N THR A 134 -8.88 -9.04 13.01
CA THR A 134 -8.91 -9.16 14.47
C THR A 134 -8.65 -7.83 15.16
N THR A 135 -7.64 -7.08 14.71
CA THR A 135 -7.30 -5.77 15.30
C THR A 135 -8.39 -4.74 15.02
N MET A 136 -8.93 -4.68 13.80
CA MET A 136 -10.00 -3.74 13.46
C MET A 136 -11.29 -4.04 14.24
N LEU A 137 -11.66 -5.31 14.40
CA LEU A 137 -12.81 -5.70 15.23
C LEU A 137 -12.60 -5.34 16.69
N PHE A 138 -11.39 -5.57 17.23
CA PHE A 138 -11.05 -5.21 18.60
C PHE A 138 -11.15 -3.69 18.84
N VAL A 139 -10.56 -2.88 17.96
CA VAL A 139 -10.65 -1.40 18.06
C VAL A 139 -12.08 -0.90 17.88
N ALA A 140 -12.85 -1.52 16.98
CA ALA A 140 -14.26 -1.19 16.79
C ALA A 140 -15.11 -1.51 18.02
N TYR A 141 -14.85 -2.63 18.68
CA TYR A 141 -15.52 -3.02 19.92
C TYR A 141 -15.25 -2.04 21.07
N LEU A 142 -14.03 -1.52 21.17
CA LEU A 142 -13.65 -0.51 22.17
C LEU A 142 -14.14 0.92 21.83
N GLU A 143 -14.82 1.10 20.70
CA GLU A 143 -15.33 2.39 20.20
C GLU A 143 -14.27 3.50 20.05
N TYR A 144 -13.01 3.12 19.92
CA TYR A 144 -11.87 4.04 19.78
C TYR A 144 -11.56 4.35 18.31
N SER A 145 -12.42 5.17 17.68
CA SER A 145 -12.32 5.52 16.24
C SER A 145 -10.95 6.07 15.83
N ARG A 146 -10.33 6.93 16.66
CA ARG A 146 -9.00 7.54 16.40
C ARG A 146 -7.87 6.52 16.22
N PHE A 147 -8.02 5.34 16.80
CA PHE A 147 -7.00 4.28 16.73
C PHE A 147 -7.22 3.36 15.52
N TYR A 148 -8.38 3.43 14.85
CA TYR A 148 -8.73 2.49 13.80
C TYR A 148 -7.75 2.53 12.62
N MET A 149 -7.54 3.72 12.05
CA MET A 149 -6.59 3.90 10.94
C MET A 149 -5.13 3.86 11.38
N LEU A 150 -4.84 4.33 12.60
CA LEU A 150 -3.50 4.22 13.19
C LEU A 150 -3.07 2.75 13.30
N MET A 151 -3.93 1.87 13.82
CA MET A 151 -3.62 0.44 13.96
C MET A 151 -3.44 -0.23 12.59
N TYR A 152 -4.25 0.13 11.59
CA TYR A 152 -4.06 -0.37 10.23
C TYR A 152 -2.69 0.03 9.64
N ALA A 153 -2.30 1.29 9.81
CA ALA A 153 -0.99 1.78 9.41
C ALA A 153 0.14 1.07 10.18
N ALA A 154 -0.02 0.90 11.49
CA ALA A 154 0.93 0.21 12.35
C ALA A 154 1.14 -1.26 11.91
N LEU A 155 0.06 -2.02 11.69
CA LEU A 155 0.18 -3.39 11.17
C LEU A 155 0.88 -3.43 9.81
N THR A 156 0.58 -2.47 8.94
CA THR A 156 1.22 -2.42 7.62
C THR A 156 2.73 -2.19 7.73
N TRP A 157 3.17 -1.24 8.55
CA TRP A 157 4.59 -0.86 8.64
C TRP A 157 5.42 -1.67 9.63
N LEU A 158 4.83 -2.17 10.71
CA LEU A 158 5.53 -2.94 11.73
C LEU A 158 5.56 -4.44 11.41
N TYR A 159 4.57 -4.94 10.68
CA TYR A 159 4.47 -6.36 10.33
C TYR A 159 4.59 -6.60 8.82
N PHE A 160 3.67 -6.06 8.01
CA PHE A 160 3.53 -6.52 6.62
C PHE A 160 4.70 -6.11 5.73
N VAL A 161 5.16 -4.86 5.82
CA VAL A 161 6.32 -4.35 5.08
C VAL A 161 7.61 -5.08 5.49
N PRO A 162 7.98 -5.19 6.78
CA PRO A 162 9.17 -5.93 7.22
C PRO A 162 9.15 -7.40 6.81
N GLN A 163 8.02 -8.09 7.01
CA GLN A 163 7.88 -9.49 6.61
C GLN A 163 8.08 -9.66 5.10
N THR A 164 7.46 -8.80 4.29
CA THR A 164 7.62 -8.81 2.84
C THR A 164 9.07 -8.57 2.43
N TYR A 165 9.74 -7.60 3.07
CA TYR A 165 11.14 -7.31 2.81
C TYR A 165 12.05 -8.50 3.15
N ILE A 166 11.79 -9.21 4.25
CA ILE A 166 12.53 -10.44 4.61
C ILE A 166 12.32 -11.53 3.55
N ILE A 167 11.08 -11.76 3.12
CA ILE A 167 10.75 -12.73 2.07
C ILE A 167 11.48 -12.35 0.77
N PHE A 168 11.42 -11.07 0.38
CA PHE A 168 12.09 -10.55 -0.81
C PHE A 168 13.61 -10.71 -0.73
N LYS A 169 14.24 -10.37 0.40
CA LYS A 169 15.70 -10.50 0.57
C LYS A 169 16.16 -11.96 0.52
N ARG A 170 15.45 -12.86 1.20
CA ARG A 170 15.71 -14.31 1.16
C ARG A 170 15.51 -14.87 -0.25
N PHE A 171 14.45 -14.42 -0.94
CA PHE A 171 14.21 -14.78 -2.32
C PHE A 171 15.37 -14.33 -3.21
N LYS A 172 15.73 -13.05 -3.14
CA LYS A 172 16.79 -12.47 -3.96
C LYS A 172 18.13 -13.21 -3.78
N SER A 173 18.55 -13.47 -2.54
CA SER A 173 19.79 -14.20 -2.23
C SER A 173 19.81 -15.66 -2.69
N SER A 174 18.66 -16.25 -3.02
CA SER A 174 18.58 -17.62 -3.52
C SER A 174 18.66 -17.71 -5.05
N TYR A 175 18.50 -16.59 -5.75
CA TYR A 175 18.45 -16.53 -7.22
C TYR A 175 19.56 -15.65 -7.82
N GLU A 176 20.02 -14.63 -7.09
CA GLU A 176 21.19 -13.80 -7.37
C GLU A 176 22.34 -14.15 -6.41
#